data_AF-A0AAW9NR41-F1
#
_entry.id   AF-A0AAW9NR41-F1
#
_cell.length_a   1.000
_cell.length_b   1.000
_cell.length_c   1.000
_cell.angle_alpha   90.00
_cell.angle_beta   90.00
_cell.angle_gamma   90.00
#
_symmetry.space_group_name_H-M   'P 1'
#
loop_
_entity.id
_entity.type
_entity.pdbx_description
1 polymer ?
#
loop_
_entity_poly.entity_id
_entity_poly.type
_entity_poly.pdbx_seq_one_letter_code
_entity_poly.pdbx_strand_id
1 'polypeptide(L)'
;MRQRRKEYKNKLRELVEEDEGLSVGESHEIIYKIDDINVYGEFYDGIRSIDHNFLRLDDVSWEELIEWGTVVVPETQTYISDAIMPEFEILGYNSLPTGSNHLVGHKESKCKKSIEYER
;
A
#
# COMPACT_ATOMS: atom_id res chain seq x y z
N MET A 1 -0.97 -12.24 13.68
CA MET A 1 -0.38 -11.63 12.47
C MET A 1 -0.63 -12.50 11.24
N ARG A 2 -0.07 -13.72 11.12
CA ARG A 2 -0.24 -14.57 9.92
C ARG A 2 -1.70 -14.94 9.56
N GLN A 3 -2.54 -15.22 10.55
CA GLN A 3 -3.94 -15.58 10.31
C GLN A 3 -4.76 -14.40 9.77
N ARG A 4 -4.65 -13.21 10.37
CA ARG A 4 -5.35 -11.99 9.93
C ARG A 4 -4.95 -11.57 8.51
N ARG A 5 -3.65 -11.58 8.19
CA ARG A 5 -3.17 -11.34 6.82
C ARG A 5 -3.77 -12.35 5.81
N LYS A 6 -3.87 -13.63 6.19
CA LYS A 6 -4.45 -14.67 5.33
C LYS A 6 -5.95 -14.46 5.11
N GLU A 7 -6.69 -14.14 6.16
CA GLU A 7 -8.12 -13.83 6.08
C GLU A 7 -8.37 -12.60 5.22
N TYR A 8 -7.61 -11.54 5.43
CA TYR A 8 -7.65 -10.34 4.60
C TYR A 8 -7.37 -10.66 3.13
N LYS A 9 -6.30 -11.41 2.85
CA LYS A 9 -5.92 -11.78 1.47
C LYS A 9 -7.01 -12.60 0.78
N ASN A 10 -7.66 -13.52 1.49
CA ASN A 10 -8.76 -14.31 0.93
C ASN A 10 -9.95 -13.41 0.56
N LYS A 11 -10.36 -12.52 1.45
CA LYS A 11 -11.46 -11.57 1.18
C LYS A 11 -11.13 -10.61 0.04
N LEU A 12 -9.92 -10.07 0.03
CA LEU A 12 -9.46 -9.20 -1.04
C LEU A 12 -9.49 -9.92 -2.39
N ARG A 13 -9.06 -11.20 -2.42
CA ARG A 13 -9.12 -12.01 -3.63
C ARG A 13 -10.56 -12.22 -4.10
N GLU A 14 -11.48 -12.57 -3.20
CA GLU A 14 -12.90 -12.72 -3.53
C GLU A 14 -13.47 -11.43 -4.15
N LEU A 15 -13.20 -10.26 -3.55
CA LEU A 15 -13.65 -8.97 -4.10
C LEU A 15 -13.04 -8.65 -5.47
N VAL A 16 -11.74 -8.89 -5.64
CA VAL A 16 -11.05 -8.66 -6.92
C VAL A 16 -11.60 -9.60 -7.99
N GLU A 17 -11.88 -10.86 -7.67
CA GLU A 17 -12.45 -11.82 -8.63
C GLU A 17 -13.90 -11.47 -9.05
N GLU A 18 -14.66 -10.78 -8.19
CA GLU A 18 -16.05 -10.39 -8.44
C GLU A 18 -16.19 -9.04 -9.15
N ASP A 19 -15.17 -8.18 -9.12
CA ASP A 19 -15.21 -6.82 -9.65
C ASP A 19 -14.13 -6.58 -10.72
N GLU A 20 -14.56 -6.38 -11.97
CA GLU A 20 -13.67 -6.10 -13.11
C GLU A 20 -12.85 -4.82 -12.91
N GLY A 21 -13.41 -3.80 -12.24
CA GLY A 21 -12.70 -2.54 -11.95
C GLY A 21 -11.53 -2.71 -10.98
N LEU A 22 -11.56 -3.77 -10.18
CA LEU A 22 -10.49 -4.14 -9.23
C LEU A 22 -9.51 -5.16 -9.79
N SER A 23 -9.88 -5.97 -10.79
CA SER A 23 -9.08 -7.07 -11.33
C SER A 23 -8.42 -6.80 -12.68
N VAL A 24 -8.92 -5.82 -13.44
CA VAL A 24 -8.42 -5.51 -14.78
C VAL A 24 -7.95 -4.07 -14.85
N GLY A 25 -6.73 -3.87 -15.32
CA GLY A 25 -6.17 -2.55 -15.54
C GLY A 25 -4.71 -2.60 -15.94
N GLU A 26 -4.12 -1.42 -16.13
CA GLU A 26 -2.71 -1.27 -16.44
C GLU A 26 -1.85 -1.09 -15.18
N SER A 27 -0.55 -1.32 -15.30
CA SER A 27 0.38 -1.22 -14.16
C SER A 27 0.34 0.16 -13.47
N HIS A 28 0.03 1.22 -14.22
CA HIS A 28 -0.06 2.58 -13.68
C HIS A 28 -1.41 2.86 -12.98
N GLU A 29 -2.35 1.92 -12.99
CA GLU A 29 -3.67 2.01 -12.37
C GLU A 29 -3.77 1.17 -11.08
N ILE A 30 -2.69 0.46 -10.72
CA ILE A 30 -2.61 -0.32 -9.49
C ILE A 30 -2.68 0.65 -8.29
N ILE A 31 -3.53 0.32 -7.33
CA ILE A 31 -3.65 1.06 -6.05
C ILE A 31 -3.13 0.26 -4.86
N TYR A 32 -3.06 -1.06 -4.99
CA TYR A 32 -2.50 -1.93 -3.96
C TYR A 32 -1.93 -3.22 -4.55
N LYS A 33 -0.82 -3.68 -3.98
CA LYS A 33 -0.22 -4.97 -4.32
C LYS A 33 0.06 -5.78 -3.07
N ILE A 34 -0.38 -7.03 -3.03
CA ILE A 34 -0.06 -7.97 -1.95
C ILE A 34 0.23 -9.35 -2.51
N ASP A 35 1.47 -9.80 -2.35
CA ASP A 35 1.98 -11.04 -2.96
C ASP A 35 1.72 -11.09 -4.49
N ASP A 36 0.83 -11.98 -4.93
CA ASP A 36 0.40 -12.24 -6.30
C ASP A 36 -0.87 -11.45 -6.72
N ILE A 37 -1.44 -10.64 -5.82
CA ILE A 37 -2.67 -9.89 -6.07
C ILE A 37 -2.32 -8.44 -6.40
N ASN A 38 -2.75 -7.99 -7.58
CA ASN A 38 -2.82 -6.58 -7.92
C ASN A 38 -4.27 -6.12 -7.76
N VAL A 39 -4.47 -4.95 -7.18
CA VAL A 39 -5.78 -4.29 -7.06
C VAL A 39 -5.72 -3.01 -7.87
N TYR A 40 -6.62 -2.87 -8.83
CA TYR A 40 -6.73 -1.70 -9.70
C TYR A 40 -7.72 -0.69 -9.14
N GLY A 41 -7.56 0.59 -9.49
CA GLY A 41 -8.38 1.69 -9.00
C GLY A 41 -9.63 1.99 -9.81
N GLU A 42 -9.93 1.21 -10.86
CA GLU A 42 -10.95 1.49 -11.88
C GLU A 42 -10.84 2.93 -12.43
N PHE A 43 -10.07 3.10 -13.51
CA PHE A 43 -9.86 4.41 -14.12
C PHE A 43 -10.78 4.62 -15.32
N TYR A 44 -11.42 5.78 -15.36
CA TYR A 44 -12.21 6.23 -16.51
C TYR A 44 -11.79 7.67 -16.86
N ASP A 45 -11.38 7.90 -18.11
CA ASP A 45 -10.84 9.18 -18.59
C ASP A 45 -9.70 9.74 -17.69
N GLY A 46 -8.85 8.86 -17.16
CA GLY A 46 -7.73 9.20 -16.29
C GLY A 46 -8.13 9.60 -14.86
N ILE A 47 -9.41 9.46 -14.51
CA ILE A 47 -9.92 9.70 -13.16
C ILE A 47 -10.15 8.35 -12.50
N ARG A 48 -9.58 8.18 -11.31
CA ARG A 48 -9.79 7.00 -10.49
C ARG A 48 -11.17 7.02 -9.83
N SER A 49 -11.91 5.91 -9.91
CA SER A 49 -13.23 5.76 -9.28
C SER A 49 -13.16 5.17 -7.87
N ILE A 50 -12.20 4.28 -7.60
CA ILE A 50 -12.11 3.54 -6.34
C ILE A 50 -11.11 4.21 -5.39
N ASP A 51 -11.61 4.65 -4.24
CA ASP A 51 -10.81 5.26 -3.17
C ASP A 51 -10.00 4.21 -2.38
N HIS A 52 -8.80 4.56 -1.90
CA HIS A 52 -7.94 3.63 -1.16
C HIS A 52 -8.56 3.14 0.16
N ASN A 53 -9.50 3.88 0.76
CA ASN A 53 -10.21 3.44 1.96
C ASN A 53 -10.97 2.13 1.74
N PHE A 54 -11.30 1.77 0.50
CA PHE A 54 -11.83 0.46 0.15
C PHE A 54 -10.96 -0.70 0.68
N LEU A 55 -9.64 -0.51 0.71
CA LEU A 55 -8.69 -1.53 1.16
C LEU A 55 -8.82 -1.85 2.66
N ARG A 56 -9.48 -1.00 3.46
CA ARG A 56 -9.61 -1.15 4.92
C ARG A 56 -10.75 -2.08 5.33
N LEU A 57 -10.77 -3.27 4.74
CA LEU A 57 -11.73 -4.33 5.06
C LEU A 57 -11.59 -4.76 6.52
N ASP A 58 -12.72 -4.99 7.22
CA ASP A 58 -12.77 -5.48 8.61
C ASP A 58 -11.82 -4.78 9.60
N ASP A 59 -11.85 -3.44 9.61
CA ASP A 59 -11.06 -2.60 10.53
C ASP A 59 -9.54 -2.83 10.44
N VAL A 60 -9.04 -3.24 9.26
CA VAL A 60 -7.60 -3.28 9.01
C VAL A 60 -7.05 -1.86 8.97
N SER A 61 -5.93 -1.65 9.69
CA SER A 61 -5.27 -0.34 9.76
C SER A 61 -4.35 -0.10 8.55
N TRP A 62 -3.99 1.16 8.31
CA TRP A 62 -3.02 1.49 7.26
C TRP A 62 -1.66 0.86 7.51
N GLU A 63 -1.23 0.81 8.77
CA GLU A 63 0.01 0.15 9.17
C GLU A 63 0.01 -1.33 8.79
N GLU A 64 -1.12 -2.02 8.97
CA GLU A 64 -1.26 -3.42 8.57
C GLU A 64 -1.21 -3.59 7.05
N LEU A 65 -1.92 -2.73 6.30
CA LEU A 65 -1.90 -2.78 4.82
C LEU A 65 -0.49 -2.55 4.25
N ILE A 66 0.24 -1.60 4.81
CA ILE A 66 1.62 -1.26 4.42
C ILE A 66 2.59 -2.35 4.88
N GLU A 67 2.36 -3.00 6.02
CA GLU A 67 3.17 -4.13 6.46
C GLU A 67 2.96 -5.36 5.54
N TRP A 68 1.75 -5.56 5.04
CA TRP A 68 1.40 -6.78 4.29
C TRP A 68 1.65 -6.68 2.79
N GLY A 69 1.69 -5.45 2.24
CA GLY A 69 1.78 -5.19 0.81
C GLY A 69 2.28 -3.76 0.51
N THR A 70 2.04 -3.29 -0.70
CA THR A 70 2.46 -1.97 -1.18
C THR A 70 1.25 -1.17 -1.61
N VAL A 71 1.04 -0.02 -0.97
CA VAL A 71 0.02 0.95 -1.37
C VAL A 71 0.62 1.86 -2.44
N VAL A 72 -0.09 2.03 -3.55
CA VAL A 72 0.37 2.79 -4.70
C VAL A 72 -0.60 3.96 -4.90
N VAL A 73 -0.09 5.15 -5.13
CA VAL A 73 -0.90 6.37 -5.36
C VAL A 73 -0.58 6.92 -6.74
N PRO A 74 -1.29 6.45 -7.78
CA PRO A 74 -1.04 6.82 -9.17
C PRO A 74 -0.99 8.33 -9.42
N GLU A 75 -1.87 9.09 -8.76
CA GLU A 75 -2.02 10.54 -8.96
C GLU A 75 -0.79 11.34 -8.53
N THR A 76 -0.01 10.79 -7.59
CA THR A 76 1.25 11.40 -7.13
C THR A 76 2.47 10.67 -7.67
N GLN A 77 2.27 9.60 -8.44
CA GLN A 77 3.31 8.68 -8.87
C GLN A 77 4.19 8.25 -7.69
N THR A 78 3.55 7.83 -6.59
CA THR A 78 4.27 7.31 -5.42
C THR A 78 3.79 5.92 -5.03
N TYR A 79 4.65 5.16 -4.36
CA TYR A 79 4.26 3.91 -3.72
C TYR A 79 4.90 3.80 -2.34
N ILE A 80 4.24 3.16 -1.39
CA ILE A 80 4.70 3.03 0.00
C ILE A 80 5.32 1.65 0.19
N SER A 81 6.65 1.61 0.28
CA SER A 81 7.42 0.40 0.53
C SER A 81 8.85 0.77 0.93
N ASP A 82 9.49 -0.09 1.74
CA ASP A 82 10.93 0.01 2.01
C ASP A 82 11.77 -0.82 1.01
N ALA A 83 11.10 -1.56 0.12
CA ALA A 83 11.73 -2.32 -0.95
C ALA A 83 11.56 -1.60 -2.29
N ILE A 84 12.58 -1.72 -3.15
CA ILE A 84 12.51 -1.24 -4.53
C ILE A 84 11.52 -2.09 -5.32
N MET A 85 10.66 -1.43 -6.08
CA MET A 85 9.70 -2.06 -6.97
C MET A 85 9.99 -1.70 -8.42
N PRO A 86 10.76 -2.54 -9.16
CA PRO A 86 11.21 -2.21 -10.51
C PRO A 86 10.08 -1.84 -11.47
N GLU A 87 8.92 -2.49 -11.35
CA GLU A 87 7.73 -2.20 -12.15
C GLU A 87 7.22 -0.76 -12.01
N PHE A 88 7.32 -0.17 -10.81
CA PHE A 88 6.90 1.21 -10.56
C PHE A 88 8.01 2.21 -10.87
N GLU A 89 9.27 1.88 -10.59
CA GLU A 89 10.43 2.71 -10.92
C GLU A 89 10.55 2.94 -12.44
N ILE A 90 10.30 1.91 -13.25
CA ILE A 90 10.29 2.03 -14.73
C ILE A 90 9.19 3.00 -15.20
N LEU A 91 8.08 3.09 -14.47
CA LEU A 91 6.99 4.03 -14.74
C LEU A 91 7.24 5.44 -14.17
N GLY A 92 8.38 5.66 -13.50
CA GLY A 92 8.76 6.94 -12.92
C GLY A 92 8.19 7.23 -11.53
N TYR A 93 7.70 6.20 -10.83
CA TYR A 93 7.17 6.37 -9.48
C TYR A 93 8.28 6.53 -8.45
N ASN A 94 7.99 7.26 -7.38
CA ASN A 94 8.89 7.45 -6.25
C ASN A 94 8.45 6.63 -5.03
N SER A 95 9.39 5.89 -4.42
CA SER A 95 9.14 5.16 -3.17
C SER A 95 9.01 6.11 -1.97
N LEU A 96 8.01 5.87 -1.13
CA LEU A 96 7.82 6.47 0.18
C LEU A 96 8.07 5.41 1.29
N PRO A 97 8.78 5.75 2.37
CA PRO A 97 9.04 4.80 3.45
C PRO A 97 7.78 4.35 4.19
N THR A 98 7.77 3.11 4.68
CA THR A 98 6.61 2.53 5.40
C THR A 98 6.30 3.26 6.71
N GLY A 99 7.32 3.80 7.38
CA GLY A 99 7.20 4.51 8.66
C GLY A 99 7.01 6.03 8.54
N SER A 100 7.00 6.58 7.33
CA SER A 100 7.00 8.02 7.11
C SER A 100 6.31 8.37 5.79
N ASN A 101 4.97 8.38 5.81
CA ASN A 101 4.13 8.68 4.65
C ASN A 101 2.81 9.34 5.09
N HIS A 102 1.98 9.72 4.11
CA HIS A 102 0.75 10.47 4.33
C HIS A 102 -0.38 9.63 4.96
N LEU A 103 -0.29 8.30 4.98
CA LEU A 103 -1.33 7.42 5.54
C LEU A 103 -1.13 7.14 7.04
N VAL A 104 0.12 6.99 7.48
CA VAL A 104 0.47 6.68 8.89
C VAL A 104 1.20 7.82 9.60
N GLY A 105 1.44 8.94 8.91
CA GLY A 105 2.18 10.09 9.40
C GLY A 105 3.70 9.86 9.49
N HIS A 106 4.39 10.79 10.15
CA HIS A 106 5.80 10.63 10.50
C HIS A 106 5.91 9.91 11.85
N LYS A 107 6.36 8.66 11.85
CA LYS A 107 6.84 8.05 13.10
C LYS A 107 8.20 8.67 13.41
N GLU A 108 8.21 9.65 14.32
CA GLU A 108 9.47 10.09 14.91
C GLU A 108 10.19 8.86 15.45
N SER A 109 11.31 8.51 14.82
CA SER A 109 12.23 7.54 15.38
C SER A 109 12.60 8.08 16.75
N LYS A 110 12.16 7.44 17.83
CA LYS A 110 12.70 7.73 19.16
C LYS A 110 14.18 7.38 19.12
N CYS A 111 15.00 8.35 18.72
CA CYS A 111 16.43 8.34 18.92
C CYS A 111 16.61 8.30 20.43
N LYS A 112 16.81 7.09 20.97
CA LYS A 112 17.30 6.91 22.32
C LYS A 112 18.65 7.62 22.35
N LYS A 113 18.69 8.85 22.86
CA LYS A 113 19.93 9.41 23.37
C LYS A 113 20.32 8.59 24.60
N SER A 114 20.96 7.45 24.39
CA SER A 114 21.84 6.89 25.40
C SER A 114 23.09 7.74 25.39
N ILE A 115 23.11 8.75 26.26
CA ILE A 115 24.35 9.33 26.77
C ILE A 115 24.24 9.20 28.29
N GLU A 116 24.51 8.01 28.79
CA GLU A 116 25.11 7.88 30.12
C GLU A 116 26.56 8.34 29.97
N TYR A 117 26.90 9.46 30.59
CA TYR A 117 28.26 9.69 31.04
C TYR A 117 28.22 9.64 32.57
N GLU A 118 28.71 8.54 33.11
CA GLU A 118 29.26 8.53 34.46
C GLU A 118 30.44 9.51 34.51
N ARG A 119 30.39 10.46 35.45
CA ARG A 119 31.44 10.74 36.46
C ARG A 119 31.03 11.89 37.37
#